data_AF-A0A081RNZ8-F1
#
_entry.id   AF-A0A081RNZ8-F1
#
_cell.length_a   1.000
_cell.length_b   1.000
_cell.length_c   1.000
_cell.angle_alpha   90.00
_cell.angle_beta   90.00
_cell.angle_gamma   90.00
#
_symmetry.space_group_name_H-M   'P 1'
#
loop_
_entity.id
_entity.type
_entity.pdbx_description
1 polymer ?
#
loop_
_entity_poly.entity_id
_entity_poly.type
_entity_poly.pdbx_seq_one_letter_code
_entity_poly.pdbx_strand_id
1 'polypeptide(L)'
;MRISKFTHSEKVRMVLESLNTNISTAELCRKYNISPPTFYQWKERFIEAGKASLNGRSNNDMHKNLQKENETLKRIVGELTIVNDAFKKTLEGHKK
;
A
#
# COMPACT_ATOMS: atom_id res chain seq x y z
N MET A 1 -17.80 6.16 -3.59
CA MET A 1 -16.82 5.09 -3.88
C MET A 1 -17.55 3.99 -4.63
N ARG A 2 -17.20 3.68 -5.90
CA ARG A 2 -17.84 2.57 -6.63
C ARG A 2 -17.34 1.26 -6.02
N ILE A 3 -18.25 0.48 -5.44
CA ILE A 3 -17.94 -0.85 -4.90
C ILE A 3 -17.65 -1.76 -6.09
N SER A 4 -16.44 -2.32 -6.14
CA SER A 4 -16.06 -3.31 -7.14
C SER A 4 -16.97 -4.54 -7.02
N LYS A 5 -17.60 -4.96 -8.12
CA LYS A 5 -18.44 -6.17 -8.18
C LYS A 5 -17.70 -7.45 -7.72
N PHE A 6 -16.37 -7.45 -7.84
CA PHE A 6 -15.50 -8.56 -7.46
C PHE A 6 -14.68 -8.22 -6.21
N THR A 7 -14.61 -9.18 -5.29
CA THR A 7 -13.70 -9.19 -4.14
C THR A 7 -12.25 -9.36 -4.57
N HIS A 8 -11.31 -9.06 -3.67
CA HIS A 8 -9.88 -9.27 -3.95
C HIS A 8 -9.56 -10.73 -4.26
N SER A 9 -10.11 -11.67 -3.51
CA SER A 9 -9.87 -13.10 -3.70
C SER A 9 -10.40 -13.62 -5.05
N GLU A 10 -11.55 -13.11 -5.49
CA GLU A 10 -12.09 -13.46 -6.82
C GLU A 10 -11.19 -12.95 -7.94
N LYS A 11 -10.70 -11.70 -7.84
CA LYS A 11 -9.76 -11.15 -8.83
C LYS A 11 -8.49 -11.99 -8.93
N VAL A 12 -7.93 -12.41 -7.79
CA VAL A 12 -6.74 -13.27 -7.75
C VAL A 12 -7.02 -14.62 -8.42
N ARG A 13 -8.14 -15.26 -8.08
CA ARG A 13 -8.53 -16.56 -8.69
C ARG A 13 -8.61 -16.45 -10.21
N MET A 14 -9.24 -15.40 -10.72
CA MET A 14 -9.38 -15.18 -12.16
C MET A 14 -8.04 -14.94 -12.84
N VAL A 15 -7.15 -14.13 -12.23
CA VAL A 15 -5.80 -13.92 -12.76
C VAL A 15 -5.04 -15.25 -12.81
N LEU A 16 -5.10 -16.06 -11.75
CA LEU A 16 -4.44 -17.38 -11.71
C LEU A 16 -5.01 -18.34 -12.75
N GLU A 17 -6.33 -18.39 -12.96
CA GLU A 17 -6.95 -19.19 -14.01
C GLU A 17 -6.41 -18.81 -15.40
N SER A 18 -6.21 -17.51 -15.66
CA SER A 18 -5.63 -17.01 -16.91
C SER A 18 -4.15 -17.34 -17.12
N LEU A 19 -3.44 -17.74 -16.06
CA LEU A 19 -2.02 -18.10 -16.10
C LEU A 19 -1.82 -19.62 -16.13
N ASN A 20 -2.72 -20.37 -15.50
CA ASN A 20 -2.61 -21.82 -15.32
C ASN A 20 -3.36 -22.62 -16.39
N THR A 21 -4.18 -21.98 -17.21
CA THR A 21 -4.98 -22.63 -18.25
C THR A 21 -4.67 -22.05 -19.62
N ASN A 22 -4.99 -22.80 -20.68
CA ASN A 22 -4.90 -22.31 -22.06
C ASN A 22 -6.10 -21.42 -22.48
N ILE A 23 -6.92 -20.96 -21.52
CA ILE A 23 -8.06 -20.08 -21.81
C ILE A 23 -7.55 -18.69 -22.16
N SER A 24 -8.02 -18.12 -23.27
CA SER A 24 -7.66 -16.77 -23.65
C SER A 24 -8.24 -15.73 -22.68
N THR A 25 -7.57 -14.59 -22.53
CA THR A 25 -8.09 -13.46 -21.74
C THR A 25 -9.48 -13.03 -22.21
N ALA A 26 -9.76 -13.11 -23.52
CA ALA A 26 -11.06 -12.78 -24.10
C ALA A 26 -12.17 -13.74 -23.65
N GLU A 27 -11.91 -15.05 -23.67
CA GLU A 27 -12.86 -16.07 -23.20
C GLU A 27 -13.11 -15.95 -21.70
N LEU A 28 -12.05 -15.72 -20.92
CA LEU A 28 -12.16 -15.49 -19.48
C LEU A 28 -13.00 -14.26 -19.15
N CYS A 29 -12.79 -13.16 -19.88
CA CYS A 29 -13.57 -11.93 -19.73
C CYS A 29 -15.05 -12.16 -20.04
N ARG A 30 -15.37 -12.95 -21.07
CA ARG A 30 -16.76 -13.35 -21.38
C ARG A 30 -17.36 -14.22 -20.28
N LYS A 31 -16.63 -15.25 -19.82
CA LYS A 31 -17.06 -16.19 -18.76
C LYS A 31 -17.47 -15.49 -17.47
N TYR A 32 -16.69 -14.50 -17.05
CA TYR A 32 -16.94 -13.77 -15.80
C TYR A 32 -17.65 -12.43 -16.00
N ASN A 33 -18.06 -12.11 -17.23
CA ASN A 33 -18.70 -10.84 -17.59
C ASN A 33 -17.90 -9.61 -17.10
N ILE A 34 -16.61 -9.58 -17.46
CA ILE A 34 -15.67 -8.50 -17.15
C ILE A 34 -15.21 -7.86 -18.46
N SER A 35 -14.99 -6.54 -18.45
CA SER A 35 -14.40 -5.88 -19.61
C SER A 35 -12.91 -6.26 -19.73
N PRO A 36 -12.40 -6.55 -20.94
CA PRO A 36 -10.99 -6.86 -21.14
C PRO A 36 -10.02 -5.83 -20.53
N PRO A 37 -10.23 -4.50 -20.67
CA PRO A 37 -9.33 -3.52 -20.07
C PRO A 37 -9.22 -3.63 -18.55
N THR A 38 -10.34 -3.89 -17.86
CA THR A 38 -10.35 -4.08 -16.41
C THR A 38 -9.58 -5.34 -16.01
N PHE A 39 -9.75 -6.43 -16.75
CA PHE A 39 -9.01 -7.66 -16.47
C PHE A 39 -7.51 -7.53 -16.73
N TYR A 40 -7.11 -6.87 -17.83
CA TYR A 40 -5.69 -6.60 -18.12
C TYR A 40 -5.04 -5.81 -17.00
N GLN A 41 -5.70 -4.76 -16.51
CA GLN A 41 -5.19 -3.96 -15.38
C GLN A 41 -4.96 -4.82 -14.13
N TRP A 42 -5.85 -5.78 -13.83
CA TRP A 42 -5.66 -6.65 -12.66
C TRP A 42 -4.50 -7.64 -12.87
N LYS A 43 -4.41 -8.24 -14.05
CA LYS A 43 -3.35 -9.19 -14.40
C LYS A 43 -1.98 -8.52 -14.33
N GLU A 44 -1.85 -7.31 -14.89
CA GLU A 44 -0.62 -6.53 -14.85
C GLU A 44 -0.19 -6.22 -13.42
N ARG A 45 -1.10 -5.65 -12.61
CA ARG A 45 -0.82 -5.34 -11.20
C ARG A 45 -0.42 -6.56 -10.38
N PHE A 46 -1.05 -7.71 -10.63
CA PHE A 46 -0.72 -8.96 -9.96
C PHE A 46 0.71 -9.42 -10.28
N ILE A 47 1.09 -9.38 -11.57
CA ILE A 47 2.42 -9.77 -12.02
C ILE A 47 3.48 -8.80 -11.50
N GLU A 48 3.23 -7.49 -11.57
CA GLU A 48 4.16 -6.47 -11.09
C GLU A 48 4.40 -6.59 -9.58
N ALA A 49 3.33 -6.74 -8.79
CA ALA A 49 3.45 -6.96 -7.35
C ALA A 49 4.18 -8.27 -7.02
N GLY A 50 3.94 -9.33 -7.77
CA GLY A 50 4.67 -10.60 -7.64
C GLY A 50 6.17 -10.43 -7.89
N LYS A 51 6.54 -9.73 -8.97
CA LYS A 51 7.95 -9.41 -9.27
C LYS A 51 8.59 -8.54 -8.19
N ALA A 52 7.89 -7.50 -7.73
CA ALA A 52 8.38 -6.63 -6.66
C ALA A 52 8.64 -7.41 -5.37
N SER A 53 7.73 -8.30 -5.00
CA SER A 53 7.89 -9.16 -3.81
C SER A 53 9.09 -10.10 -3.93
N LEU A 54 9.34 -10.69 -5.10
CA LEU A 54 10.51 -11.55 -5.33
C LEU A 54 11.83 -10.77 -5.28
N ASN A 55 11.81 -9.48 -5.64
CA ASN A 55 12.95 -8.58 -5.52
C ASN A 55 13.13 -8.00 -4.10
N GLY A 56 12.44 -8.55 -3.09
CA GLY A 56 12.51 -8.06 -1.71
C GLY A 56 11.87 -6.69 -1.49
N ARG A 57 11.08 -6.19 -2.45
CA ARG A 57 10.28 -4.97 -2.33
C ARG A 57 8.83 -5.35 -2.02
N SER A 58 8.59 -5.90 -0.84
CA SER A 58 7.22 -6.13 -0.39
C SER A 58 6.62 -4.84 0.15
N ASN A 59 5.32 -4.63 -0.08
CA ASN A 59 4.58 -3.54 0.59
C ASN A 59 4.74 -3.61 2.11
N ASN A 60 4.89 -4.81 2.68
CA ASN A 60 5.15 -4.98 4.11
C ASN A 60 6.47 -4.36 4.56
N ASP A 61 7.53 -4.42 3.75
CA ASP A 61 8.82 -3.85 4.11
C ASP A 61 8.78 -2.32 4.04
N MET A 62 8.09 -1.77 3.04
CA MET A 62 7.82 -0.35 2.95
C MET A 62 6.98 0.15 4.13
N HIS A 63 5.91 -0.55 4.50
CA HIS A 63 5.08 -0.21 5.67
C HIS A 63 5.86 -0.26 6.99
N LYS A 64 6.71 -1.28 7.20
CA LYS A 64 7.57 -1.39 8.38
C LYS A 64 8.57 -0.23 8.46
N ASN A 65 9.21 0.12 7.33
CA ASN A 65 10.15 1.23 7.28
C ASN A 65 9.45 2.56 7.59
N LEU A 66 8.28 2.80 6.98
CA LEU A 66 7.45 3.97 7.26
C LEU A 66 7.02 4.04 8.73
N GLN A 67 6.66 2.91 9.33
CA GLN A 67 6.27 2.86 10.74
C GLN A 67 7.45 3.22 11.65
N LYS A 68 8.63 2.65 11.40
CA LYS A 68 9.85 2.94 12.17
C LYS A 68 10.27 4.40 12.03
N GLU A 69 10.17 4.95 10.82
CA GLU A 69 10.45 6.36 10.58
C GLU A 69 9.45 7.27 11.30
N ASN A 70 8.16 6.91 11.28
CA ASN A 70 7.12 7.64 12.01
C ASN A 70 7.36 7.65 13.53
N GLU A 71 7.75 6.51 14.11
CA GLU A 71 8.11 6.40 15.52
C GLU A 71 9.33 7.27 15.86
N THR A 72 10.35 7.26 15.00
CA THR A 72 11.55 8.08 15.16
C THR A 72 11.22 9.57 15.12
N LEU A 73 10.41 9.99 14.14
CA LEU A 73 9.96 11.38 13.99
C LEU A 73 9.13 11.83 15.19
N LYS A 74 8.20 11.00 15.68
CA LYS A 74 7.40 11.31 16.87
C LYS A 74 8.26 11.52 18.11
N ARG A 75 9.29 10.69 18.31
CA ARG A 75 10.24 10.86 19.43
C ARG A 75 10.96 12.19 19.35
N ILE A 76 11.53 12.53 18.19
CA ILE A 76 12.27 13.79 17.98
C ILE A 76 11.35 14.99 18.20
N VAL A 77 10.12 14.96 17.67
CA VAL A 77 9.14 16.02 17.88
C VAL A 77 8.79 16.17 19.37
N GLY A 78 8.62 15.06 20.09
CA GLY A 78 8.38 15.07 21.54
C GLY A 78 9.53 15.71 22.33
N GLU A 79 10.76 15.29 22.05
CA GLU A 79 11.98 15.86 22.67
C GLU A 79 12.09 17.36 22.39
N LEU A 80 11.91 17.78 21.13
CA LEU A 80 11.94 19.20 20.74
C LEU A 80 10.82 19.99 21.42
N THR A 81 9.63 19.42 21.57
CA THR A 81 8.49 20.08 22.23
C THR A 81 8.79 20.35 23.71
N ILE A 82 9.31 19.34 24.42
CA ILE A 82 9.71 19.49 25.83
C ILE A 82 10.76 20.58 26.00
N VAL A 83 11.78 20.58 25.15
CA VAL A 83 12.86 21.58 25.17
C VAL A 83 12.30 22.98 24.88
N ASN A 84 11.43 23.11 23.88
CA ASN A 84 10.82 24.39 23.52
C ASN A 84 9.94 24.95 24.64
N ASP A 85 9.16 24.10 25.31
CA ASP A 85 8.34 24.49 26.45
C ASP A 85 9.19 24.94 27.65
N ALA A 86 10.31 24.27 27.91
CA ALA A 86 11.27 24.70 28.93
C ALA A 86 11.88 26.07 28.58
N PHE A 87 12.32 26.26 27.33
CA PHE A 87 12.88 27.54 26.89
C PHE A 87 11.87 28.69 27.00
N LYS A 88 10.62 28.48 26.61
CA LYS A 88 9.56 29.49 26.75
C LYS A 88 9.35 29.90 28.21
N LYS A 89 9.28 28.94 29.13
CA LYS A 89 9.15 29.21 30.57
C LYS A 89 10.31 30.04 31.11
N THR A 90 11.54 29.73 30.72
CA THR A 90 12.73 30.48 31.15
C THR A 90 12.69 31.93 30.62
N LEU A 91 12.30 32.13 29.37
CA LEU A 91 12.15 33.47 28.78
C LEU A 91 11.04 34.29 29.45
N GLU A 92 9.93 33.66 29.83
CA GLU A 92 8.86 34.31 30.58
C GLU A 92 9.27 34.64 32.02
N GLY A 93 10.07 33.79 32.66
CA GLY A 93 10.63 34.02 33.99
C GLY A 93 11.61 35.20 34.05
N HIS A 94 12.36 35.47 32.98
CA HIS A 94 13.28 36.61 32.88
C HIS A 94 12.60 37.96 32.56
N LYS A 95 11.28 37.98 32.29
CA LYS A 95 10.51 39.21 32.03
C LYS A 95 9.85 39.81 33.29
N LYS A 96 10.10 39.25 34.47
CA LYS A 96 9.67 39.79 35.77
C LYS A 96 10.88 40.34 36.53
#